data_AF-A0A1V9ZPE6-F1
#
_entry.id   AF-A0A1V9ZPE6-F1
#
_cell.length_a   1.000
_cell.length_b   1.000
_cell.length_c   1.000
_cell.angle_alpha   90.00
_cell.angle_beta   90.00
_cell.angle_gamma   90.00
#
_symmetry.space_group_name_H-M   'P 1'
#
loop_
_entity.id
_entity.type
_entity.pdbx_description
1 polymer ?
#
loop_
_entity_poly.entity_id
_entity_poly.type
_entity_poly.pdbx_seq_one_letter_code
_entity_poly.pdbx_strand_id
1 'polypeptide(L)'
;MLQLVEFNNCSLAVLPVDFEWPAALQTVLPDQTKLMEVTSTFIRNSLQTIPKGLPSTLKKMSAAEPTYGVQANAISDLNYLPPNVEFINFQRNRIKQLVGNDFSKITFMYARPQRHACAMPQLRRFLQNPLTTLAHITFSPELSFLSVLFGGTSSLLPPFSDIDHCPITNITLSMTAFKILDALPRWKRDNDDLVGFSASQAISTDPVACAAIGGQIHTLWAGVSNNSVTACILSALEGNSTTAPVTTLPPPVATSDSSSTCFLDTGLIIGLSIAGVIVLAAILVCLYRKRRSFTDAGVYRENQSPRPSALFARDCGTGGKNSEQYADVDDTAKLEIDRL
;
A
#
# COMPACT_ATOMS: atom_id res chain seq x y z
N MET A 1 -1.35 -3.22 -29.73
CA MET A 1 -0.09 -3.07 -28.97
C MET A 1 -0.39 -3.43 -27.52
N LEU A 2 0.38 -4.31 -26.87
CA LEU A 2 0.14 -4.71 -25.49
C LEU A 2 0.51 -3.55 -24.55
N GLN A 3 -0.49 -2.92 -23.93
CA GLN A 3 -0.33 -1.73 -23.08
C GLN A 3 -0.72 -1.97 -21.62
N LEU A 4 -1.19 -3.17 -21.33
CA LEU A 4 -1.60 -3.63 -20.02
C LEU A 4 -0.89 -4.94 -19.71
N VAL A 5 -0.23 -4.98 -18.56
CA VAL A 5 0.22 -6.23 -17.93
C VAL A 5 -0.49 -6.36 -16.59
N GLU A 6 -1.22 -7.47 -16.43
CA GLU A 6 -2.00 -7.74 -15.23
C GLU A 6 -1.59 -9.08 -14.63
N PHE A 7 -1.25 -9.04 -13.35
CA PHE A 7 -1.08 -10.21 -12.50
C PHE A 7 -2.12 -10.14 -11.39
N ASN A 8 -3.17 -10.94 -11.52
CA ASN A 8 -4.29 -10.94 -10.59
C ASN A 8 -4.42 -12.32 -9.95
N ASN A 9 -4.35 -12.38 -8.63
CA ASN A 9 -4.54 -13.60 -7.85
C ASN A 9 -3.59 -14.76 -8.23
N CYS A 10 -2.38 -14.43 -8.71
CA CYS A 10 -1.40 -15.42 -9.17
C CYS A 10 -0.51 -15.98 -8.04
N SER A 11 -0.77 -15.61 -6.78
CA SER A 11 0.09 -15.93 -5.62
C SER A 11 1.56 -15.54 -5.81
N LEU A 12 1.82 -14.56 -6.69
CA LEU A 12 3.16 -14.14 -7.07
C LEU A 12 3.85 -13.43 -5.90
N ALA A 13 4.95 -13.98 -5.39
CA ALA A 13 5.70 -13.39 -4.28
C ALA A 13 6.80 -12.42 -4.75
N VAL A 14 7.43 -12.75 -5.89
CA VAL A 14 8.55 -12.02 -6.48
C VAL A 14 8.49 -12.24 -8.00
N LEU A 15 8.74 -11.19 -8.80
CA LEU A 15 9.04 -11.37 -10.23
C LEU A 15 10.52 -11.72 -10.40
N PRO A 16 10.87 -12.66 -11.29
CA PRO A 16 12.27 -12.96 -11.59
C PRO A 16 13.06 -11.69 -11.94
N VAL A 17 14.33 -11.62 -11.55
CA VAL A 17 15.18 -10.43 -11.80
C VAL A 17 15.46 -10.21 -13.28
N ASP A 18 15.34 -11.28 -14.07
CA ASP A 18 15.45 -11.37 -15.52
C ASP A 18 14.09 -11.30 -16.23
N PHE A 19 13.01 -10.95 -15.51
CA PHE A 19 11.72 -10.71 -16.14
C PHE A 19 11.80 -9.53 -17.11
N GLU A 20 11.67 -9.82 -18.40
CA GLU A 20 11.64 -8.80 -19.44
C GLU A 20 10.22 -8.22 -19.59
N TRP A 21 10.09 -6.93 -19.33
CA TRP A 21 8.84 -6.21 -19.60
C TRP A 21 8.61 -6.13 -21.11
N PRO A 22 7.38 -6.38 -21.60
CA PRO A 22 7.07 -6.23 -23.02
C PRO A 22 7.57 -4.90 -23.57
N ALA A 23 8.29 -4.93 -24.70
CA ALA A 23 8.91 -3.73 -25.29
C ALA A 23 7.90 -2.59 -25.54
N ALA A 24 6.65 -2.94 -25.83
CA ALA A 24 5.54 -2.01 -25.98
C ALA A 24 5.25 -1.17 -24.72
N LEU A 25 5.56 -1.68 -23.52
CA LEU A 25 5.47 -0.89 -22.30
C LEU A 25 6.67 0.05 -22.15
N GLN A 26 7.82 -0.25 -22.77
CA GLN A 26 9.06 0.54 -22.65
C GLN A 26 9.12 1.70 -23.63
N THR A 27 8.44 1.60 -24.77
CA THR A 27 8.45 2.61 -25.82
C THR A 27 7.42 3.71 -25.56
N VAL A 28 7.86 4.96 -25.43
CA VAL A 28 6.98 6.13 -25.50
C VAL A 28 6.47 6.23 -26.94
N LEU A 29 5.16 6.10 -27.14
CA LEU A 29 4.57 6.36 -28.46
C LEU A 29 4.61 7.86 -28.74
N PRO A 30 5.17 8.30 -29.89
CA PRO A 30 5.33 9.71 -30.23
C PRO A 30 4.00 10.42 -30.55
N ASP A 31 2.91 9.67 -30.77
CA ASP A 31 1.60 10.25 -31.04
C ASP A 31 0.83 10.54 -29.74
N GLN A 32 0.94 11.79 -29.29
CA GLN A 32 0.32 12.33 -28.06
C GLN A 32 -1.20 12.45 -28.14
N THR A 33 -1.83 12.26 -29.31
CA THR A 33 -3.26 12.56 -29.48
C THR A 33 -4.19 11.48 -28.91
N LYS A 34 -3.65 10.31 -28.60
CA LYS A 34 -4.33 9.26 -27.85
C LYS A 34 -3.31 8.56 -26.98
N LEU A 35 -2.82 9.25 -25.94
CA LEU A 35 -1.99 8.69 -24.88
C LEU A 35 -2.76 7.54 -24.21
N MET A 36 -2.68 6.35 -24.79
CA MET A 36 -3.10 5.13 -24.10
C MET A 36 -2.06 4.89 -23.02
N GLU A 37 -2.48 5.07 -21.78
CA GLU A 37 -1.59 5.05 -20.63
C GLU A 37 -1.06 3.63 -20.40
N VAL A 38 0.26 3.51 -20.38
CA VAL A 38 0.95 2.28 -20.03
C VAL A 38 0.60 1.94 -18.58
N THR A 39 0.00 0.76 -18.39
CA THR A 39 -0.59 0.37 -17.12
C THR A 39 -0.11 -1.01 -16.67
N SER A 40 0.17 -1.15 -15.39
CA SER A 40 0.51 -2.44 -14.77
C SER A 40 -0.27 -2.65 -13.49
N THR A 41 -0.83 -3.84 -13.34
CA THR A 41 -1.75 -4.20 -12.26
C THR A 41 -1.26 -5.43 -11.51
N PHE A 42 -1.14 -5.33 -10.18
CA PHE A 42 -0.67 -6.42 -9.32
C PHE A 42 -1.60 -6.59 -8.14
N ILE A 43 -2.64 -7.41 -8.31
CA ILE A 43 -3.73 -7.51 -7.34
C ILE A 43 -3.77 -8.88 -6.72
N ARG A 44 -3.95 -8.94 -5.39
CA ARG A 44 -4.16 -10.18 -4.64
C ARG A 44 -3.04 -11.21 -4.87
N ASN A 45 -1.80 -10.75 -5.01
CA ASN A 45 -0.65 -11.65 -5.02
C ASN A 45 -0.01 -11.71 -3.63
N SER A 46 1.25 -12.14 -3.56
CA SER A 46 2.05 -12.19 -2.34
C SER A 46 3.29 -11.31 -2.45
N LEU A 47 3.27 -10.30 -3.33
CA LEU A 47 4.42 -9.46 -3.63
C LEU A 47 4.96 -8.81 -2.36
N GLN A 48 6.25 -9.01 -2.08
CA GLN A 48 6.91 -8.43 -0.90
C GLN A 48 7.52 -7.05 -1.20
N THR A 49 7.84 -6.77 -2.46
CA THR A 49 8.35 -5.49 -2.95
C THR A 49 7.68 -5.12 -4.26
N ILE A 50 7.74 -3.84 -4.65
CA ILE A 50 7.43 -3.44 -6.02
C ILE A 50 8.40 -4.17 -6.97
N PRO A 51 7.93 -4.74 -8.09
CA PRO A 51 8.81 -5.36 -9.07
C PRO A 51 9.92 -4.43 -9.56
N LYS A 52 11.13 -4.96 -9.69
CA LYS A 52 12.27 -4.21 -10.24
C LYS A 52 12.14 -4.07 -11.75
N GLY A 53 12.78 -3.04 -12.29
CA GLY A 53 12.85 -2.83 -13.74
C GLY A 53 11.53 -2.41 -14.39
N LEU A 54 10.52 -1.99 -13.60
CA LEU A 54 9.29 -1.42 -14.16
C LEU A 54 9.65 -0.31 -15.17
N PRO A 55 8.99 -0.28 -16.35
CA PRO A 55 9.29 0.72 -17.37
C PRO A 55 9.17 2.14 -16.83
N SER A 56 10.14 3.01 -17.15
CA SER A 56 10.11 4.42 -16.73
C SER A 56 8.97 5.21 -17.35
N THR A 57 8.38 4.70 -18.43
CA THR A 57 7.19 5.19 -19.14
C THR A 57 5.88 4.88 -18.41
N LEU A 58 5.91 4.06 -17.35
CA LEU A 58 4.73 3.67 -16.59
C LEU A 58 4.13 4.88 -15.87
N LYS A 59 2.94 5.31 -16.30
CA LYS A 59 2.19 6.42 -15.67
C LYS A 59 1.23 5.95 -14.59
N LYS A 60 0.63 4.78 -14.77
CA LYS A 60 -0.37 4.24 -13.85
C LYS A 60 0.05 2.88 -13.33
N MET A 61 0.19 2.77 -12.02
CA MET A 61 0.20 1.48 -11.33
C MET A 61 -1.21 1.10 -10.91
N SER A 62 -2.15 1.19 -11.85
CA SER A 62 -3.53 0.73 -11.70
C SER A 62 -4.29 0.66 -13.02
N ALA A 63 -4.95 -0.46 -13.33
CA ALA A 63 -5.86 -0.56 -14.48
C ALA A 63 -7.10 0.31 -14.30
N ALA A 64 -7.45 1.04 -15.37
CA ALA A 64 -8.66 1.76 -15.81
C ALA A 64 -9.80 2.17 -14.85
N GLU A 65 -9.93 1.60 -13.67
CA GLU A 65 -10.89 1.99 -12.65
C GLU A 65 -10.17 2.13 -11.30
N PRO A 66 -10.67 3.00 -10.40
CA PRO A 66 -9.99 3.33 -9.13
C PRO A 66 -9.75 2.14 -8.19
N THR A 67 -10.23 0.95 -8.56
CA THR A 67 -10.14 -0.31 -7.84
C THR A 67 -8.94 -1.19 -8.16
N TYR A 68 -8.12 -0.94 -9.18
CA TYR A 68 -7.17 -1.97 -9.65
C TYR A 68 -5.68 -1.61 -9.59
N GLY A 69 -5.08 -1.47 -8.41
CA GLY A 69 -3.66 -1.09 -8.25
C GLY A 69 -2.68 -2.21 -7.87
N VAL A 70 -1.56 -1.85 -7.25
CA VAL A 70 -0.69 -2.78 -6.50
C VAL A 70 -1.37 -3.10 -5.18
N GLN A 71 -2.46 -3.85 -5.20
CA GLN A 71 -3.31 -4.04 -4.03
C GLN A 71 -3.27 -5.45 -3.48
N ALA A 72 -3.52 -5.56 -2.18
CA ALA A 72 -3.68 -6.86 -1.52
C ALA A 72 -2.43 -7.75 -1.70
N ASN A 73 -1.24 -7.16 -1.52
CA ASN A 73 0.03 -7.88 -1.47
C ASN A 73 0.67 -7.76 -0.07
N ALA A 74 1.97 -8.01 0.03
CA ALA A 74 2.75 -7.94 1.25
C ALA A 74 3.81 -6.82 1.24
N ILE A 75 3.62 -5.80 0.40
CA ILE A 75 4.63 -4.74 0.17
C ILE A 75 4.81 -3.87 1.43
N SER A 76 6.05 -3.68 1.87
CA SER A 76 6.38 -2.90 3.07
C SER A 76 6.86 -1.48 2.79
N ASP A 77 7.31 -1.21 1.57
CA ASP A 77 7.98 0.03 1.15
C ASP A 77 7.76 0.29 -0.34
N LEU A 78 8.10 1.50 -0.80
CA LEU A 78 7.95 1.92 -2.19
C LEU A 78 9.30 2.07 -2.91
N ASN A 79 10.34 1.39 -2.42
CA ASN A 79 11.59 1.30 -3.17
C ASN A 79 11.25 0.62 -4.51
N TYR A 80 11.75 1.15 -5.62
CA TYR A 80 11.41 0.72 -7.00
C TYR A 80 10.11 1.26 -7.61
N LEU A 81 9.41 2.19 -6.95
CA LEU A 81 8.36 2.95 -7.64
C LEU A 81 8.99 3.80 -8.77
N PRO A 82 8.53 3.69 -10.04
CA PRO A 82 9.05 4.53 -11.11
C PRO A 82 8.74 6.02 -10.87
N PRO A 83 9.64 6.94 -11.24
CA PRO A 83 9.51 8.37 -10.92
C PRO A 83 8.39 9.08 -11.69
N ASN A 84 7.89 8.50 -12.79
CA ASN A 84 6.86 9.10 -13.64
C ASN A 84 5.44 8.59 -13.32
N VAL A 85 5.27 7.84 -12.22
CA VAL A 85 3.96 7.38 -11.81
C VAL A 85 3.11 8.57 -11.36
N GLU A 86 1.95 8.74 -11.99
CA GLU A 86 0.97 9.78 -11.72
C GLU A 86 -0.19 9.24 -10.87
N PHE A 87 -0.51 7.95 -11.03
CA PHE A 87 -1.55 7.26 -10.26
C PHE A 87 -0.95 6.09 -9.49
N ILE A 88 -1.13 6.10 -8.17
CA ILE A 88 -0.74 4.98 -7.32
C ILE A 88 -1.88 4.54 -6.40
N ASN A 89 -2.09 3.23 -6.35
CA ASN A 89 -3.01 2.60 -5.42
C ASN A 89 -2.34 1.38 -4.79
N PHE A 90 -1.98 1.51 -3.53
CA PHE A 90 -1.28 0.49 -2.75
C PHE A 90 -2.09 0.03 -1.55
N GLN A 91 -3.43 0.05 -1.65
CA GLN A 91 -4.29 -0.50 -0.61
C GLN A 91 -3.95 -1.94 -0.25
N ARG A 92 -4.24 -2.33 1.00
CA ARG A 92 -4.11 -3.72 1.44
C ARG A 92 -2.67 -4.28 1.31
N ASN A 93 -1.64 -3.45 1.48
CA ASN A 93 -0.25 -3.90 1.60
C ASN A 93 0.19 -3.95 3.08
N ARG A 94 1.47 -3.72 3.39
CA ARG A 94 2.06 -3.71 4.74
C ARG A 94 2.93 -2.47 4.98
N ILE A 95 2.65 -1.38 4.27
CA ILE A 95 3.42 -0.14 4.35
C ILE A 95 3.17 0.52 5.71
N LYS A 96 4.23 0.60 6.52
CA LYS A 96 4.20 1.22 7.85
C LYS A 96 4.48 2.72 7.81
N GLN A 97 5.30 3.15 6.88
CA GLN A 97 5.82 4.51 6.85
C GLN A 97 5.98 4.94 5.40
N LEU A 98 5.72 6.21 5.14
CA LEU A 98 6.06 6.87 3.88
C LEU A 98 7.00 8.01 4.25
N VAL A 99 8.28 7.81 4.00
CA VAL A 99 9.35 8.71 4.43
C VAL A 99 10.28 9.00 3.26
N GLY A 100 10.45 10.28 2.92
CA GLY A 100 11.38 10.68 1.85
C GLY A 100 10.94 10.28 0.44
N ASN A 101 9.68 9.87 0.27
CA ASN A 101 9.16 9.52 -1.05
C ASN A 101 8.91 10.79 -1.88
N ASP A 102 9.32 10.75 -3.15
CA ASP A 102 9.00 11.80 -4.12
C ASP A 102 7.71 11.44 -4.86
N PHE A 103 6.65 12.17 -4.54
CA PHE A 103 5.34 12.09 -5.18
C PHE A 103 5.03 13.36 -5.99
N SER A 104 6.06 14.08 -6.47
CA SER A 104 5.92 15.30 -7.28
C SER A 104 5.16 15.10 -8.60
N LYS A 105 5.03 13.85 -9.07
CA LYS A 105 4.22 13.48 -10.25
C LYS A 105 2.87 12.86 -9.91
N ILE A 106 2.65 12.46 -8.66
CA ILE A 106 1.43 11.76 -8.27
C ILE A 106 0.27 12.75 -8.16
N THR A 107 -0.70 12.62 -9.04
CA THR A 107 -1.96 13.38 -9.02
C THR A 107 -3.04 12.64 -8.23
N PHE A 108 -2.89 11.33 -8.06
CA PHE A 108 -3.84 10.46 -7.38
C PHE A 108 -3.17 9.41 -6.49
N MET A 109 -3.51 9.40 -5.21
CA MET A 109 -2.92 8.47 -4.23
C MET A 109 -3.96 7.78 -3.36
N TYR A 110 -4.01 6.45 -3.46
CA TYR A 110 -4.90 5.61 -2.66
C TYR A 110 -4.12 4.65 -1.75
N ALA A 111 -4.14 4.97 -0.45
CA ALA A 111 -3.35 4.34 0.60
C ALA A 111 -4.23 3.82 1.74
N ARG A 112 -5.48 3.47 1.44
CA ARG A 112 -6.52 3.26 2.46
C ARG A 112 -6.19 2.12 3.44
N PRO A 113 -6.28 2.36 4.75
CA PRO A 113 -6.51 1.31 5.74
C PRO A 113 -7.98 0.82 5.62
N GLN A 114 -8.24 -0.47 5.88
CA GLN A 114 -9.57 -1.07 5.75
C GLN A 114 -10.15 -1.42 7.14
N ARG A 115 -11.47 -1.30 7.30
CA ARG A 115 -12.13 -1.25 8.62
C ARG A 115 -12.17 -2.58 9.42
N HIS A 116 -11.70 -3.70 8.87
CA HIS A 116 -12.04 -5.03 9.40
C HIS A 116 -10.84 -5.86 9.89
N ALA A 117 -9.64 -5.28 9.98
CA ALA A 117 -8.43 -6.07 10.19
C ALA A 117 -7.96 -6.29 11.62
N CYS A 118 -8.19 -5.31 12.51
CA CYS A 118 -7.57 -5.38 13.84
C CYS A 118 -8.35 -6.31 14.79
N ALA A 119 -9.59 -6.70 14.43
CA ALA A 119 -10.46 -7.57 15.23
C ALA A 119 -10.20 -9.09 15.08
N MET A 120 -9.44 -9.56 14.08
CA MET A 120 -9.25 -10.99 13.85
C MET A 120 -7.78 -11.40 13.69
N PRO A 121 -7.14 -11.94 14.75
CA PRO A 121 -5.74 -12.38 14.73
C PRO A 121 -5.42 -13.42 13.64
N GLN A 122 -6.39 -14.25 13.27
CA GLN A 122 -6.21 -15.36 12.32
C GLN A 122 -6.37 -14.92 10.85
N LEU A 123 -7.01 -13.77 10.57
CA LEU A 123 -7.10 -13.19 9.23
C LEU A 123 -6.01 -12.15 8.94
N ARG A 124 -5.13 -11.87 9.93
CA ARG A 124 -4.00 -10.90 9.86
C ARG A 124 -3.10 -11.03 8.63
N ARG A 125 -3.09 -12.18 7.96
CA ARG A 125 -2.20 -12.41 6.81
C ARG A 125 -2.51 -11.54 5.59
N PHE A 126 -3.72 -10.97 5.48
CA PHE A 126 -4.18 -10.24 4.28
C PHE A 126 -4.34 -8.72 4.42
N LEU A 127 -3.83 -8.12 5.49
CA LEU A 127 -4.47 -6.90 5.98
C LEU A 127 -3.53 -5.70 6.11
N GLN A 128 -3.57 -4.87 5.06
CA GLN A 128 -3.58 -3.40 5.10
C GLN A 128 -2.31 -2.69 5.53
N ASN A 129 -2.12 -1.49 4.98
CA ASN A 129 -1.00 -0.64 5.37
C ASN A 129 -1.18 -0.19 6.82
N PRO A 130 -0.33 -0.64 7.76
CA PRO A 130 -0.29 -0.10 9.12
C PRO A 130 0.44 1.25 9.13
N LEU A 131 -0.02 2.20 8.30
CA LEU A 131 0.66 3.47 8.09
C LEU A 131 0.62 4.29 9.39
N THR A 132 1.77 4.45 10.05
CA THR A 132 1.94 5.24 11.29
C THR A 132 2.64 6.57 11.05
N THR A 133 3.39 6.69 9.95
CA THR A 133 4.28 7.83 9.72
C THR A 133 4.19 8.33 8.28
N LEU A 134 3.99 9.64 8.14
CA LEU A 134 4.04 10.38 6.89
C LEU A 134 5.06 11.50 7.06
N ALA A 135 6.28 11.36 6.52
CA ALA A 135 7.35 12.31 6.76
C ALA A 135 8.14 12.66 5.50
N HIS A 136 8.51 13.94 5.34
CA HIS A 136 9.43 14.37 4.27
C HIS A 136 8.99 13.94 2.86
N ILE A 137 7.69 13.99 2.58
CA ILE A 137 7.13 13.63 1.27
C ILE A 137 7.00 14.89 0.43
N THR A 138 7.41 14.80 -0.83
CA THR A 138 7.14 15.82 -1.84
C THR A 138 5.85 15.47 -2.56
N PHE A 139 4.85 16.35 -2.58
CA PHE A 139 3.61 16.11 -3.32
C PHE A 139 3.58 16.90 -4.63
N SER A 140 2.85 16.38 -5.62
CA SER A 140 2.52 17.12 -6.83
C SER A 140 1.63 18.32 -6.49
N PRO A 141 1.85 19.51 -7.08
CA PRO A 141 0.89 20.60 -6.99
C PRO A 141 -0.45 20.26 -7.67
N GLU A 142 -0.49 19.24 -8.53
CA GLU A 142 -1.68 18.72 -9.19
C GLU A 142 -2.32 17.55 -8.40
N LEU A 143 -1.92 17.32 -7.15
CA LEU A 143 -2.55 16.32 -6.30
C LEU A 143 -4.04 16.65 -6.14
N SER A 144 -4.88 15.81 -6.72
CA SER A 144 -6.34 15.96 -6.70
C SER A 144 -6.99 15.11 -5.62
N PHE A 145 -6.35 13.99 -5.25
CA PHE A 145 -6.91 13.04 -4.31
C PHE A 145 -5.85 12.39 -3.42
N LEU A 146 -6.14 12.39 -2.12
CA LEU A 146 -5.33 11.71 -1.13
C LEU A 146 -6.22 10.93 -0.15
N SER A 147 -6.10 9.61 -0.17
CA SER A 147 -6.74 8.73 0.81
C SER A 147 -5.72 7.95 1.62
N VAL A 148 -5.17 8.60 2.65
CA VAL A 148 -4.27 7.97 3.64
C VAL A 148 -4.93 7.70 5.00
N LEU A 149 -6.15 8.21 5.26
CA LEU A 149 -6.73 8.25 6.61
C LEU A 149 -8.19 7.71 6.66
N PHE A 150 -8.37 6.41 6.86
CA PHE A 150 -9.68 5.77 7.01
C PHE A 150 -9.78 4.75 8.16
N GLY A 151 -10.09 5.21 9.37
CA GLY A 151 -10.82 4.50 10.40
C GLY A 151 -12.27 4.96 10.41
N GLY A 152 -13.07 4.50 9.44
CA GLY A 152 -14.46 4.90 9.44
C GLY A 152 -15.24 4.08 10.47
N THR A 153 -15.91 4.75 11.40
CA THR A 153 -16.95 4.13 12.22
C THR A 153 -18.09 3.72 11.27
N SER A 154 -18.35 2.42 11.13
CA SER A 154 -19.60 1.99 10.51
C SER A 154 -20.66 2.10 11.59
N SER A 155 -21.49 3.15 11.53
CA SER A 155 -22.58 3.38 12.49
C SER A 155 -23.67 2.30 12.47
N LEU A 156 -23.57 1.31 11.58
CA LEU A 156 -24.58 0.27 11.36
C LEU A 156 -24.15 -1.12 11.86
N LEU A 157 -22.94 -1.25 12.41
CA LEU A 157 -22.51 -2.50 13.05
C LEU A 157 -22.31 -2.25 14.54
N PRO A 158 -22.68 -3.21 15.41
CA PRO A 158 -22.56 -3.06 16.86
C PRO A 158 -21.12 -2.67 17.25
N PRO A 159 -20.95 -1.96 18.37
CA PRO A 159 -19.69 -1.35 18.77
C PRO A 159 -18.65 -2.43 19.06
N PHE A 160 -17.92 -2.86 18.04
CA PHE A 160 -16.62 -3.49 18.21
C PHE A 160 -15.63 -2.37 18.54
N SER A 161 -15.64 -1.95 19.82
CA SER A 161 -14.86 -0.84 20.37
C SER A 161 -13.35 -1.04 20.36
N ASP A 162 -12.88 -2.25 20.04
CA ASP A 162 -11.50 -2.67 20.30
C ASP A 162 -10.67 -2.89 19.02
N ILE A 163 -11.18 -2.45 17.86
CA ILE A 163 -10.36 -2.41 16.65
C ILE A 163 -9.51 -1.16 16.76
N ASP A 164 -8.35 -1.30 17.40
CA ASP A 164 -7.26 -0.33 17.36
C ASP A 164 -6.98 -0.01 15.89
N HIS A 165 -7.54 1.10 15.43
CA HIS A 165 -7.15 1.72 14.18
C HIS A 165 -5.64 1.96 14.30
N CYS A 166 -4.86 1.76 13.25
CA CYS A 166 -3.46 2.21 13.24
C CYS A 166 -3.48 3.71 12.87
N PRO A 167 -3.62 4.66 13.81
CA PRO A 167 -3.50 6.07 13.47
C PRO A 167 -2.15 6.30 12.81
N ILE A 168 -2.13 7.14 11.78
CA ILE A 168 -0.94 7.94 11.55
C ILE A 168 -0.75 8.75 12.83
N THR A 169 0.37 8.54 13.52
CA THR A 169 0.71 9.23 14.77
C THR A 169 1.70 10.35 14.54
N ASN A 170 2.40 10.33 13.41
CA ASN A 170 3.40 11.34 13.08
C ASN A 170 3.23 11.79 11.63
N ILE A 171 2.90 13.08 11.46
CA ILE A 171 2.90 13.76 10.18
C ILE A 171 3.96 14.86 10.25
N THR A 172 5.01 14.74 9.44
CA THR A 172 6.07 15.75 9.32
C THR A 172 6.21 16.19 7.86
N LEU A 173 5.91 17.46 7.56
CA LEU A 173 5.82 17.97 6.19
C LEU A 173 6.74 19.18 6.00
N SER A 174 7.12 19.43 4.74
CA SER A 174 7.58 20.76 4.34
C SER A 174 6.41 21.74 4.26
N MET A 175 6.71 23.03 4.22
CA MET A 175 5.68 24.07 4.06
C MET A 175 4.92 23.92 2.72
N THR A 176 5.60 23.57 1.64
CA THR A 176 5.00 23.31 0.32
C THR A 176 4.08 22.10 0.36
N ALA A 177 4.53 20.99 0.94
CA ALA A 177 3.70 19.79 1.09
C ALA A 177 2.46 20.08 1.94
N PHE A 178 2.60 20.83 3.03
CA PHE A 178 1.49 21.28 3.86
C PHE A 178 0.44 22.06 3.04
N LYS A 179 0.86 23.08 2.28
CA LYS A 179 -0.05 23.90 1.46
C LYS A 179 -0.82 23.07 0.43
N ILE A 180 -0.16 22.12 -0.22
CA ILE A 180 -0.79 21.22 -1.19
C ILE A 180 -1.87 20.37 -0.50
N LEU A 181 -1.53 19.76 0.64
CA LEU A 181 -2.48 18.92 1.36
C LEU A 181 -3.66 19.75 1.90
N ASP A 182 -3.38 20.89 2.53
CA ASP A 182 -4.38 21.76 3.16
C ASP A 182 -5.39 22.34 2.16
N ALA A 183 -4.97 22.51 0.89
CA ALA A 183 -5.83 22.98 -0.20
C ALA A 183 -6.84 21.93 -0.70
N LEU A 184 -6.67 20.64 -0.37
CA LEU A 184 -7.60 19.59 -0.80
C LEU A 184 -8.99 19.81 -0.16
N PRO A 185 -10.09 19.75 -0.94
CA PRO A 185 -11.42 19.75 -0.36
C PRO A 185 -11.69 18.44 0.38
N ARG A 186 -12.67 18.42 1.28
CA ARG A 186 -13.13 17.15 1.87
C ARG A 186 -13.77 16.27 0.80
N TRP A 187 -13.31 15.04 0.67
CA TRP A 187 -13.89 14.06 -0.25
C TRP A 187 -15.35 13.78 0.12
N LYS A 188 -16.24 13.91 -0.87
CA LYS A 188 -17.70 13.77 -0.71
C LYS A 188 -18.18 12.32 -0.62
N ARG A 189 -17.24 11.35 -0.58
CA ARG A 189 -17.53 9.90 -0.62
C ARG A 189 -18.22 9.47 -1.91
N ASP A 190 -17.96 10.22 -2.98
CA ASP A 190 -18.37 9.87 -4.33
C ASP A 190 -17.27 8.98 -4.95
N ASN A 191 -17.63 7.78 -5.39
CA ASN A 191 -16.66 6.88 -6.02
C ASN A 191 -16.41 7.23 -7.49
N ASP A 192 -17.33 7.99 -8.10
CA ASP A 192 -17.22 8.47 -9.48
C ASP A 192 -16.42 9.78 -9.53
N ASP A 193 -16.39 10.53 -8.42
CA ASP A 193 -15.61 11.75 -8.24
C ASP A 193 -14.64 11.63 -7.04
N LEU A 194 -13.48 11.04 -7.31
CA LEU A 194 -12.42 10.87 -6.33
C LEU A 194 -11.56 12.13 -6.25
N VAL A 195 -12.14 13.20 -5.71
CA VAL A 195 -11.45 14.48 -5.47
C VAL A 195 -11.47 14.83 -3.98
N GLY A 196 -10.32 15.27 -3.48
CA GLY A 196 -10.13 15.76 -2.13
C GLY A 196 -9.35 14.84 -1.19
N PHE A 197 -9.43 15.14 0.10
CA PHE A 197 -8.84 14.32 1.16
C PHE A 197 -9.93 13.55 1.90
N SER A 198 -9.55 12.44 2.53
CA SER A 198 -10.38 11.82 3.55
C SER A 198 -9.57 11.59 4.81
N ALA A 199 -10.03 12.21 5.91
CA ALA A 199 -9.58 11.97 7.28
C ALA A 199 -10.77 11.58 8.15
N SER A 200 -10.59 10.52 8.93
CA SER A 200 -11.68 9.83 9.64
C SER A 200 -11.59 9.93 11.16
N GLN A 201 -10.43 10.34 11.67
CA GLN A 201 -10.14 10.49 13.09
C GLN A 201 -9.19 11.65 13.30
N ALA A 202 -9.14 12.15 14.53
CA ALA A 202 -8.15 13.13 14.93
C ALA A 202 -6.75 12.51 14.90
N ILE A 203 -5.76 13.34 14.56
CA ILE A 203 -4.34 12.98 14.58
C ILE A 203 -3.64 14.08 15.37
N SER A 204 -2.93 13.68 16.41
CA SER A 204 -2.17 14.59 17.24
C SER A 204 -0.69 14.30 17.05
N THR A 205 0.03 15.26 16.47
CA THR A 205 1.49 15.26 16.41
C THR A 205 2.05 15.84 17.70
N ASP A 206 3.10 15.22 18.24
CA ASP A 206 3.77 15.65 19.47
C ASP A 206 4.47 17.01 19.27
N PRO A 207 4.06 18.06 20.02
CA PRO A 207 4.65 19.39 19.89
C PRO A 207 6.12 19.44 20.34
N VAL A 208 6.54 18.63 21.32
CA VAL A 208 7.92 18.59 21.82
C VAL A 208 8.82 17.94 20.77
N ALA A 209 8.40 16.78 20.24
CA ALA A 209 9.13 16.11 19.17
C ALA A 209 9.23 16.98 17.92
N CYS A 210 8.16 17.74 17.59
CA CYS A 210 8.17 18.66 16.46
C CYS A 210 9.13 19.85 16.67
N ALA A 211 9.10 20.49 17.83
CA ALA A 211 10.01 21.59 18.14
C ALA A 211 11.48 21.13 18.16
N ALA A 212 11.76 19.91 18.61
CA ALA A 212 13.11 19.34 18.65
C ALA A 212 13.77 19.20 17.27
N ILE A 213 12.96 19.03 16.21
CA ILE A 213 13.44 18.98 14.82
C ILE A 213 13.32 20.34 14.10
N GLY A 214 13.12 21.43 14.85
CA GLY A 214 12.98 22.79 14.31
C GLY A 214 11.67 23.01 13.55
N GLY A 215 10.65 22.21 13.83
CA GLY A 215 9.33 22.35 13.23
C GLY A 215 8.34 23.14 14.09
N GLN A 216 7.19 23.45 13.50
CA GLN A 216 6.04 24.05 14.17
C GLN A 216 4.79 23.21 13.94
N ILE A 217 3.91 23.12 14.94
CA ILE A 217 2.65 22.41 14.79
C ILE A 217 1.66 23.28 14.01
N HIS A 218 1.16 22.75 12.90
CA HIS A 218 0.06 23.32 12.13
C HIS A 218 -1.13 22.36 12.11
N THR A 219 -2.33 22.90 11.95
CA THR A 219 -3.56 22.11 11.76
C THR A 219 -3.84 21.98 10.27
N LEU A 220 -4.01 20.76 9.78
CA LEU A 220 -4.48 20.46 8.43
C LEU A 220 -6.01 20.52 8.38
N TRP A 221 -6.52 21.08 7.28
CA TRP A 221 -7.94 21.15 6.92
C TRP A 221 -8.80 21.87 7.97
N ALA A 222 -8.25 22.92 8.56
CA ALA A 222 -8.95 23.73 9.56
C ALA A 222 -10.28 24.27 8.99
N GLY A 223 -11.39 23.98 9.68
CA GLY A 223 -12.74 24.36 9.23
C GLY A 223 -13.33 23.51 8.11
N VAL A 224 -12.56 22.60 7.50
CA VAL A 224 -13.02 21.71 6.42
C VAL A 224 -13.29 20.29 6.95
N SER A 225 -12.47 19.82 7.89
CA SER A 225 -12.61 18.52 8.56
C SER A 225 -13.29 18.66 9.94
N ASN A 226 -14.11 17.67 10.31
CA ASN A 226 -14.62 17.56 11.68
C ASN A 226 -13.56 17.00 12.65
N ASN A 227 -12.49 16.43 12.11
CA ASN A 227 -11.38 15.85 12.86
C ASN A 227 -10.23 16.86 12.91
N SER A 228 -9.67 17.08 14.11
CA SER A 228 -8.43 17.85 14.28
C SER A 228 -7.24 16.99 13.86
N VAL A 229 -6.57 17.39 12.77
CA VAL A 229 -5.36 16.74 12.28
C VAL A 229 -4.22 17.74 12.41
N THR A 230 -3.24 17.45 13.27
CA THR A 230 -2.06 18.29 13.40
C THR A 230 -0.85 17.65 12.74
N ALA A 231 -0.01 18.48 12.12
CA ALA A 231 1.22 18.09 11.43
C ALA A 231 2.38 18.97 11.92
N CYS A 232 3.58 18.38 11.99
CA CYS A 232 4.81 19.11 12.21
C CYS A 232 5.34 19.68 10.89
N ILE A 233 5.48 20.99 10.79
CA ILE A 233 5.94 21.68 9.57
C ILE A 233 7.35 22.18 9.77
N LEU A 234 8.25 21.74 8.90
CA LEU A 234 9.66 22.13 8.93
C LEU A 234 9.87 23.41 8.12
N SER A 235 10.23 24.52 8.77
CA SER A 235 10.46 25.81 8.11
C SER A 235 11.81 25.89 7.37
N ALA A 236 12.76 25.01 7.70
CA ALA A 236 14.17 25.17 7.32
C ALA A 236 14.61 24.46 6.02
N LEU A 237 13.76 23.61 5.42
CA LEU A 237 14.20 22.74 4.32
C LEU A 237 14.08 23.36 2.92
N GLU A 238 13.34 24.47 2.74
CA GLU A 238 13.04 24.99 1.40
C GLU A 238 14.04 26.02 0.87
N GLY A 239 14.97 26.49 1.71
CA GLY A 239 15.83 27.64 1.38
C GLY A 239 17.29 27.34 1.02
N ASN A 240 17.81 26.13 1.26
CA ASN A 240 19.27 25.94 1.27
C ASN A 240 19.84 24.79 0.41
N SER A 241 19.08 24.26 -0.55
CA SER A 241 19.68 23.57 -1.71
C SER A 241 20.27 24.57 -2.70
N THR A 242 21.04 25.54 -2.20
CA THR A 242 22.04 26.21 -3.04
C THR A 242 23.24 25.30 -2.99
N THR A 243 23.49 24.59 -4.09
CA THR A 243 24.69 23.82 -4.37
C THR A 243 25.91 24.65 -3.99
N ALA A 244 26.40 24.51 -2.77
CA ALA A 244 27.75 24.97 -2.45
C ALA A 244 28.67 24.14 -3.36
N PRO A 245 29.61 24.75 -4.08
CA PRO A 245 30.59 24.00 -4.86
C PRO A 245 31.26 23.03 -3.89
N VAL A 246 31.21 21.74 -4.24
CA VAL A 246 31.94 20.67 -3.54
C VAL A 246 33.40 21.08 -3.53
N THR A 247 33.82 21.75 -2.45
CA THR A 247 35.22 21.94 -2.14
C THR A 247 35.63 20.61 -1.55
N THR A 248 36.30 19.81 -2.37
CA THR A 248 36.99 18.58 -2.00
C THR A 248 37.74 18.76 -0.68
N LEU A 249 37.15 18.27 0.41
CA LEU A 249 37.84 18.09 1.66
C LEU A 249 38.72 16.82 1.57
N PRO A 250 39.93 16.84 2.15
CA PRO A 250 40.83 15.69 2.15
C PRO A 250 40.25 14.51 2.96
N PRO A 251 40.70 13.28 2.68
CA PRO A 251 40.14 12.05 3.24
C PRO A 251 40.21 12.01 4.78
N PRO A 252 39.18 11.46 5.46
CA PRO A 252 39.16 11.36 6.90
C PRO A 252 40.18 10.33 7.40
N VAL A 253 41.05 10.78 8.30
CA VAL A 253 41.95 9.94 9.10
C VAL A 253 41.10 9.09 10.04
N ALA A 254 41.29 7.77 9.97
CA ALA A 254 40.69 6.81 10.89
C ALA A 254 41.17 7.10 12.32
N THR A 255 40.28 7.63 13.16
CA THR A 255 40.52 7.74 14.60
C THR A 255 39.78 6.59 15.26
N SER A 256 40.57 5.60 15.66
CA SER A 256 40.16 4.55 16.59
C SER A 256 40.22 5.14 17.99
N ASP A 257 39.15 5.09 18.78
CA ASP A 257 39.24 4.74 20.20
C ASP A 257 37.88 4.58 20.89
N SER A 258 37.67 3.33 21.34
CA SER A 258 37.55 2.94 22.76
C SER A 258 36.36 3.45 23.61
N SER A 259 35.49 2.46 23.87
CA SER A 259 34.91 2.09 25.18
C SER A 259 34.03 3.07 25.95
N SER A 260 32.73 2.77 26.02
CA SER A 260 32.02 2.78 27.31
C SER A 260 30.89 1.74 27.31
N THR A 261 31.01 0.82 28.26
CA THR A 261 30.11 -0.29 28.56
C THR A 261 28.84 0.20 29.26
N CYS A 262 27.68 -0.28 28.83
CA CYS A 262 26.51 -0.41 29.70
C CYS A 262 25.77 -1.71 29.34
N PHE A 263 26.37 -2.84 29.75
CA PHE A 263 25.70 -4.13 29.73
C PHE A 263 24.71 -4.16 30.90
N LEU A 264 23.42 -3.99 30.60
CA LEU A 264 22.34 -4.45 31.48
C LEU A 264 21.92 -5.84 31.03
N ASP A 265 22.29 -6.83 31.84
CA ASP A 265 21.66 -8.15 32.07
C ASP A 265 20.82 -8.78 30.95
N THR A 266 21.49 -9.44 30.01
CA THR A 266 20.85 -10.40 29.09
C THR A 266 20.50 -11.74 29.78
N GLY A 267 20.96 -11.97 31.02
CA GLY A 267 20.76 -13.22 31.75
C GLY A 267 19.36 -13.43 32.32
N LEU A 268 18.64 -12.36 32.70
CA LEU A 268 17.33 -12.46 33.35
C LEU A 268 16.18 -12.68 32.35
N ILE A 269 16.31 -12.15 31.12
CA ILE A 269 15.25 -12.20 30.09
C ILE A 269 15.10 -13.60 29.50
N ILE A 270 16.20 -14.37 29.41
CA ILE A 270 16.19 -15.72 28.83
C ILE A 270 15.50 -16.72 29.78
N GLY A 271 15.60 -16.54 31.11
CA GLY A 271 15.00 -17.45 32.10
C GLY A 271 13.46 -17.45 32.11
N LEU A 272 12.81 -16.30 31.91
CA LEU A 272 11.35 -16.18 31.89
C LEU A 272 10.70 -16.75 30.61
N SER A 273 11.47 -16.82 29.52
CA SER A 273 10.94 -17.27 28.22
C SER A 273 10.65 -18.77 28.17
N ILE A 274 11.46 -19.61 28.82
CA ILE A 274 11.32 -21.08 28.75
C ILE A 274 10.13 -21.58 29.59
N ALA A 275 9.91 -21.00 30.78
CA ALA A 275 8.77 -21.37 31.63
C ALA A 275 7.42 -21.03 30.99
N GLY A 276 7.33 -19.89 30.29
CA GLY A 276 6.12 -19.47 29.58
C GLY A 276 5.72 -20.44 28.46
N VAL A 277 6.70 -20.95 27.69
CA VAL A 277 6.43 -21.85 26.56
C VAL A 277 5.88 -23.20 27.04
N ILE A 278 6.38 -23.75 28.16
CA ILE A 278 5.91 -25.02 28.70
C ILE A 278 4.45 -24.90 29.19
N VAL A 279 4.10 -23.82 29.87
CA VAL A 279 2.72 -23.57 30.34
C VAL A 279 1.75 -23.38 29.15
N LEU A 280 2.17 -22.61 28.13
CA LEU A 280 1.37 -22.43 26.90
C LEU A 280 1.15 -23.74 26.14
N ALA A 281 2.17 -24.59 26.03
CA ALA A 281 2.05 -25.91 25.41
C ALA A 281 1.08 -26.81 26.18
N ALA A 282 1.15 -26.83 27.52
CA ALA A 282 0.24 -27.60 28.36
C ALA A 282 -1.22 -27.14 28.21
N ILE A 283 -1.47 -25.83 28.17
CA ILE A 283 -2.82 -25.26 27.95
C ILE A 283 -3.34 -25.66 26.57
N LEU A 284 -2.54 -25.56 25.51
CA LEU A 284 -2.94 -25.94 24.16
C LEU A 284 -3.28 -27.43 24.06
N VAL A 285 -2.52 -28.31 24.70
CA VAL A 285 -2.81 -29.75 24.75
C VAL A 285 -4.12 -30.03 25.50
N CYS A 286 -4.36 -29.37 26.62
CA CYS A 286 -5.63 -29.50 27.36
C CYS A 286 -6.83 -29.03 26.53
N LEU A 287 -6.73 -27.90 25.83
CA LEU A 287 -7.79 -27.40 24.95
C LEU A 287 -8.03 -28.31 23.74
N TYR A 288 -6.96 -28.90 23.19
CA TYR A 288 -7.07 -29.84 22.07
C TYR A 288 -7.75 -31.15 22.47
N ARG A 289 -7.43 -31.68 23.67
CA ARG A 289 -8.12 -32.88 24.19
C ARG A 289 -9.59 -32.61 24.49
N LYS A 290 -9.94 -31.42 25.00
CA LYS A 290 -11.34 -31.05 25.28
C LYS A 290 -12.18 -30.90 24.01
N ARG A 291 -11.60 -30.45 22.90
CA ARG A 291 -12.33 -30.28 21.62
C ARG A 291 -12.65 -31.57 20.88
N ARG A 292 -11.93 -32.67 21.14
CA ARG A 292 -12.21 -33.96 20.48
C ARG A 292 -13.44 -34.71 21.01
N SER A 293 -14.11 -34.19 22.05
CA SER A 293 -15.32 -34.83 22.60
C SER A 293 -16.64 -34.36 21.95
N PHE A 294 -16.60 -33.50 20.93
CA PHE A 294 -17.81 -32.95 20.30
C PHE A 294 -17.62 -32.80 18.79
N THR A 295 -17.69 -33.88 18.03
CA THR A 295 -18.03 -33.80 16.60
C THR A 295 -18.63 -35.12 16.13
N ASP A 296 -19.95 -35.23 16.25
CA ASP A 296 -20.77 -36.05 15.35
C ASP A 296 -22.06 -35.27 15.06
N ALA A 297 -22.52 -35.38 13.81
CA ALA A 297 -23.61 -34.62 13.14
C ALA A 297 -23.21 -33.22 12.64
N GLY A 298 -23.39 -32.85 11.38
CA GLY A 298 -23.98 -33.49 10.21
C GLY A 298 -23.81 -32.54 9.03
N VAL A 299 -23.46 -33.07 7.86
CA VAL A 299 -23.16 -32.30 6.65
C VAL A 299 -24.46 -31.99 5.91
N TYR A 300 -24.80 -30.70 5.76
CA TYR A 300 -25.76 -30.25 4.75
C TYR A 300 -24.99 -29.64 3.56
N ARG A 301 -25.23 -30.21 2.39
CA ARG A 301 -24.62 -29.84 1.10
C ARG A 301 -25.62 -28.91 0.39
N GLU A 302 -25.27 -27.64 0.22
CA GLU A 302 -26.09 -26.67 -0.50
C GLU A 302 -25.57 -26.52 -1.94
N ASN A 303 -26.50 -26.68 -2.89
CA ASN A 303 -26.27 -26.65 -4.33
C ASN A 303 -25.98 -25.22 -4.81
N GLN A 304 -24.86 -25.01 -5.51
CA GLN A 304 -24.61 -23.76 -6.24
C GLN A 304 -24.99 -23.90 -7.71
N SER A 305 -25.78 -22.94 -8.19
CA SER A 305 -26.19 -22.76 -9.58
C SER A 305 -25.14 -21.97 -10.37
N PRO A 306 -24.90 -22.26 -11.68
CA PRO A 306 -23.87 -21.60 -12.46
C PRO A 306 -24.29 -20.18 -12.86
N ARG A 307 -23.39 -19.20 -12.66
CA ARG A 307 -23.50 -17.86 -13.26
C ARG A 307 -22.67 -17.78 -14.54
N PRO A 308 -23.10 -16.98 -15.53
CA PRO A 308 -22.45 -16.86 -16.83
C PRO A 308 -21.11 -16.09 -16.74
N SER A 309 -20.13 -16.61 -17.47
CA SER A 309 -18.75 -16.13 -17.54
C SER A 309 -18.60 -14.93 -18.49
N ALA A 310 -18.00 -13.84 -18.00
CA ALA A 310 -17.47 -12.78 -18.84
C ALA A 310 -16.03 -13.13 -19.29
N LEU A 311 -15.70 -12.82 -20.55
CA LEU A 311 -14.46 -13.16 -21.24
C LEU A 311 -13.28 -12.24 -20.85
N PHE A 312 -12.08 -12.85 -20.87
CA PHE A 312 -10.72 -12.28 -20.75
C PHE A 312 -10.24 -11.86 -19.35
N ALA A 313 -10.12 -12.83 -18.44
CA ALA A 313 -9.01 -12.88 -17.50
C ALA A 313 -8.16 -14.11 -17.84
N ARG A 314 -6.86 -13.94 -18.11
CA ARG A 314 -5.92 -15.06 -18.13
C ARG A 314 -5.64 -15.41 -16.68
N ASP A 315 -6.47 -16.27 -16.09
CA ASP A 315 -6.17 -16.87 -14.80
C ASP A 315 -4.80 -17.56 -14.91
N CYS A 316 -3.89 -17.18 -14.02
CA CYS A 316 -2.60 -17.87 -13.85
C CYS A 316 -2.91 -19.30 -13.41
N GLY A 317 -3.04 -20.22 -14.38
CA GLY A 317 -3.44 -21.60 -14.14
C GLY A 317 -2.64 -22.20 -12.99
N THR A 318 -3.30 -22.44 -11.87
CA THR A 318 -2.77 -23.29 -10.81
C THR A 318 -2.64 -24.67 -11.45
N GLY A 319 -1.42 -25.14 -11.68
CA GLY A 319 -1.13 -26.42 -12.31
C GLY A 319 -1.74 -27.59 -11.54
N GLY A 320 -3.00 -27.89 -11.83
CA GLY A 320 -3.64 -29.16 -11.56
C GLY A 320 -3.33 -30.09 -12.72
N LYS A 321 -2.53 -31.11 -12.49
CA LYS A 321 -2.37 -32.23 -13.42
C LYS A 321 -3.70 -32.98 -13.49
N ASN A 322 -4.22 -33.18 -14.71
CA ASN A 322 -4.96 -34.35 -15.25
C ASN A 322 -6.13 -33.99 -16.20
N SER A 323 -6.36 -34.90 -17.15
CA SER A 323 -7.35 -34.97 -18.26
C SER A 323 -7.12 -33.99 -19.42
N GLU A 324 -6.41 -34.34 -20.49
CA GLU A 324 -6.87 -35.18 -21.64
C GLU A 324 -8.24 -34.79 -22.21
N GLN A 325 -8.19 -34.38 -23.49
CA GLN A 325 -9.17 -34.66 -24.55
C GLN A 325 -10.45 -33.81 -24.63
N TYR A 326 -10.42 -32.78 -25.48
CA TYR A 326 -11.43 -32.63 -26.55
C TYR A 326 -10.89 -31.74 -27.67
N ALA A 327 -10.89 -32.29 -28.89
CA ALA A 327 -10.63 -31.59 -30.13
C ALA A 327 -11.95 -31.11 -30.74
N ASP A 328 -11.80 -30.17 -31.68
CA ASP A 328 -12.75 -29.80 -32.71
C ASP A 328 -13.87 -28.81 -32.31
N VAL A 329 -13.84 -27.62 -32.92
CA VAL A 329 -14.91 -27.10 -33.80
C VAL A 329 -14.32 -25.92 -34.58
N ASP A 330 -14.51 -26.02 -35.89
CA ASP A 330 -14.15 -25.13 -36.97
C ASP A 330 -15.03 -23.86 -37.04
N ASP A 331 -14.47 -22.88 -37.74
CA ASP A 331 -15.11 -21.96 -38.67
C ASP A 331 -15.74 -20.59 -38.29
N THR A 332 -15.13 -19.58 -38.94
CA THR A 332 -15.63 -18.36 -39.60
C THR A 332 -16.57 -17.38 -38.86
N ALA A 333 -16.04 -16.17 -38.64
CA ALA A 333 -16.83 -14.93 -38.67
C ALA A 333 -16.16 -13.89 -39.57
N LYS A 334 -16.75 -13.70 -40.76
CA LYS A 334 -16.53 -12.55 -41.65
C LYS A 334 -16.98 -11.27 -40.93
N LEU A 335 -16.15 -10.23 -40.96
CA LEU A 335 -16.54 -8.89 -40.55
C LEU A 335 -16.73 -8.04 -41.81
N GLU A 336 -17.99 -7.73 -42.09
CA GLU A 336 -18.43 -6.82 -43.14
C GLU A 336 -18.36 -5.38 -42.58
N ILE A 337 -17.57 -4.53 -43.24
CA ILE A 337 -17.49 -3.09 -42.96
C ILE A 337 -18.55 -2.44 -43.85
N ASP A 338 -19.56 -1.87 -43.22
CA ASP A 338 -20.43 -0.91 -43.89
C ASP A 338 -20.32 0.49 -43.28
N ARG A 339 -20.32 1.44 -44.21
CA ARG A 339 -20.06 2.87 -44.07
C ARG A 339 -21.08 3.57 -43.17
N LEU A 340 -20.62 4.51 -42.37
CA LEU A 340 -21.05 5.92 -42.34
C LEU A 340 -20.01 6.79 -41.63
#